data_AF-A0A3A5HPF5-F1
#
_entry.id   AF-A0A3A5HPF5-F1
#
_cell.length_a   1.000
_cell.length_b   1.000
_cell.length_c   1.000
_cell.angle_alpha   90.00
_cell.angle_beta   90.00
_cell.angle_gamma   90.00
#
_symmetry.space_group_name_H-M   'P 1'
#
loop_
_entity.id
_entity.type
_entity.pdbx_description
1 polymer ?
#
loop_
_entity_poly.entity_id
_entity_poly.type
_entity_poly.pdbx_seq_one_letter_code
_entity_poly.pdbx_strand_id
1 'polypeptide(L)'
;MIKLVVFDLDNVIIDGEAIDEIGKLMGIQDQIMEITKKAMEGDMDFETSIKERVKLLKGAKIDEISALADKMPLMNGAEKAIKDLKKKGYKLAIISGSFEEIANPIKEKLGMDYAFSNVLHEEEGILTGEVSGPLVEGSKYDVLCQIIEEEGLTLEECAAVGDGANDISMIKAAKLGIAFNAKPALVEIADVSIENQDLGELVPLLEKSNADEKEKAISSIMEGSMDNAIEKKDEYEKVLSNISEERDKLNQKAKKQREIRDELNASLKENLNVAIEFRDKRNKINEEVEKNKKLRDNANNELKKMEWTSGRKERFKIENEIKKIDKIIETRVLDIKKENQLVKDANELRKKLMALQEDEKVQEEAQELKKVSEEYHAKVVELSEQAQEFHEKMLEYFRKTDEIRTNADESHKKFVEYKNQASQKHEEFKSVLGDIHKINKKLGGIKSRRRDMESRTSRKKNQEEKERAEEIYRKFKEGKKLSTDELLLLQKHDVF
;
A
#
# COMPACT_ATOMS: atom_id res chain seq x y z
N MET A 1 6.83 -30.53 -43.92
CA MET A 1 7.36 -31.18 -42.70
C MET A 1 8.33 -30.19 -42.09
N ILE A 2 8.31 -29.99 -40.77
CA ILE A 2 9.24 -29.05 -40.12
C ILE A 2 10.68 -29.57 -40.29
N LYS A 3 11.61 -28.69 -40.65
CA LYS A 3 13.03 -28.97 -40.85
C LYS A 3 13.93 -28.08 -39.99
N LEU A 4 13.51 -26.85 -39.72
CA LEU A 4 14.21 -25.90 -38.85
C LEU A 4 13.41 -25.66 -37.57
N VAL A 5 14.08 -25.68 -36.42
CA VAL A 5 13.53 -25.24 -35.14
C VAL A 5 14.39 -24.11 -34.59
N VAL A 6 13.79 -22.95 -34.38
CA VAL A 6 14.45 -21.77 -33.81
C VAL A 6 13.98 -21.54 -32.38
N PHE A 7 14.89 -21.12 -31.52
CA PHE A 7 14.67 -20.96 -30.09
C PHE A 7 15.12 -19.58 -29.62
N ASP A 8 14.39 -18.98 -28.69
CA ASP A 8 15.01 -18.01 -27.80
C ASP A 8 16.03 -18.70 -26.86
N LEU A 9 16.92 -17.91 -26.28
CA LEU A 9 17.89 -18.33 -25.29
C LEU A 9 17.34 -18.16 -23.88
N ASP A 10 17.14 -16.91 -23.45
CA ASP A 10 16.72 -16.54 -22.10
C ASP A 10 15.34 -17.15 -21.79
N ASN A 11 15.17 -17.74 -20.61
CA ASN A 11 13.96 -18.43 -20.16
C ASN A 11 13.43 -19.58 -21.08
N VAL A 12 14.18 -20.00 -22.11
CA VAL A 12 13.81 -21.08 -23.03
C VAL A 12 14.86 -22.18 -23.07
N ILE A 13 16.08 -21.87 -23.51
CA ILE A 13 17.22 -22.82 -23.47
C ILE A 13 17.93 -22.74 -22.12
N ILE A 14 18.07 -21.55 -21.57
CA ILE A 14 18.63 -21.33 -20.23
C ILE A 14 17.50 -20.99 -19.24
N ASP A 15 17.69 -21.35 -17.98
CA ASP A 15 16.77 -21.03 -16.89
C ASP A 15 17.18 -19.70 -16.23
N GLY A 16 16.67 -18.59 -16.78
CA GLY A 16 16.96 -17.23 -16.35
C GLY A 16 17.32 -16.30 -17.50
N GLU A 17 17.67 -15.05 -17.15
CA GLU A 17 18.11 -14.01 -18.09
C GLU A 17 19.64 -13.78 -17.98
N ALA A 18 20.34 -13.81 -19.11
CA ALA A 18 21.80 -13.65 -19.16
C ALA A 18 22.28 -12.31 -18.62
N ILE A 19 21.58 -11.22 -18.93
CA ILE A 19 21.96 -9.88 -18.50
C ILE A 19 21.86 -9.72 -16.97
N ASP A 20 20.92 -10.41 -16.33
CA ASP A 20 20.76 -10.40 -14.87
C ASP A 20 21.90 -11.16 -14.18
N GLU A 21 22.33 -12.29 -14.75
CA GLU A 21 23.49 -13.04 -14.23
C GLU A 21 24.80 -12.27 -14.39
N ILE A 22 24.98 -11.54 -15.50
CA ILE A 22 26.10 -10.60 -15.66
C ILE A 22 26.00 -9.48 -14.61
N GLY A 23 24.80 -8.94 -14.39
CA GLY A 23 24.55 -7.93 -13.37
C GLY A 23 24.90 -8.39 -11.95
N LYS A 24 24.60 -9.65 -11.61
CA LYS A 24 24.98 -10.27 -10.34
C LYS A 24 26.49 -10.38 -10.20
N LEU A 25 27.19 -10.81 -11.26
CA LEU A 25 28.65 -10.91 -11.27
C LEU A 25 29.31 -9.55 -10.99
N MET A 26 28.73 -8.48 -11.51
CA MET A 26 29.21 -7.10 -11.34
C MET A 26 28.67 -6.37 -10.10
N GLY A 27 27.71 -6.95 -9.37
CA GLY A 27 27.07 -6.31 -8.22
C GLY A 27 26.14 -5.13 -8.56
N ILE A 28 25.59 -5.10 -9.78
CA ILE A 28 24.72 -4.02 -10.32
C ILE A 28 23.30 -4.49 -10.63
N GLN A 29 22.89 -5.66 -10.11
CA GLN A 29 21.60 -6.28 -10.39
C GLN A 29 20.40 -5.32 -10.17
N ASP A 30 20.42 -4.54 -9.09
CA ASP A 30 19.34 -3.60 -8.78
C ASP A 30 19.14 -2.53 -9.86
N GLN A 31 20.24 -2.07 -10.48
CA GLN A 31 20.20 -1.06 -11.54
C GLN A 31 19.64 -1.65 -12.84
N ILE A 32 20.02 -2.89 -13.17
CA ILE A 32 19.49 -3.61 -14.33
C ILE A 32 17.99 -3.90 -14.16
N MET A 33 17.56 -4.31 -12.97
CA MET A 33 16.15 -4.54 -12.67
C MET A 33 15.32 -3.26 -12.80
N GLU A 34 15.84 -2.10 -12.37
CA GLU A 34 15.12 -0.83 -12.50
C GLU A 34 14.85 -0.47 -13.97
N ILE A 35 15.85 -0.62 -14.85
CA ILE A 35 15.69 -0.35 -16.29
C ILE A 35 14.75 -1.37 -16.93
N THR A 36 14.89 -2.65 -16.60
CA THR A 36 14.04 -3.73 -17.11
C THR A 36 12.58 -3.49 -16.74
N LYS A 37 12.30 -3.06 -15.51
CA LYS A 37 10.95 -2.72 -15.06
C LYS A 37 10.33 -1.58 -15.88
N LYS A 38 11.07 -0.50 -16.13
CA LYS A 38 10.61 0.63 -16.96
C LYS A 38 10.28 0.18 -18.39
N ALA A 39 11.12 -0.68 -18.97
CA ALA A 39 10.86 -1.24 -20.30
C ALA A 39 9.60 -2.13 -20.33
N MET A 40 9.38 -2.95 -19.31
CA MET A 40 8.18 -3.80 -19.19
C MET A 40 6.90 -3.01 -18.92
N GLU A 41 6.99 -1.85 -18.27
CA GLU A 41 5.87 -0.91 -18.06
C GLU A 41 5.50 -0.12 -19.33
N GLY A 42 6.32 -0.24 -20.39
CA GLY A 42 6.11 0.42 -21.68
C GLY A 42 6.69 1.84 -21.76
N ASP A 43 7.44 2.26 -20.75
CA ASP A 43 8.08 3.59 -20.70
C ASP A 43 9.34 3.68 -21.57
N MET A 44 9.85 2.55 -22.07
CA MET A 44 11.07 2.45 -22.87
C MET A 44 10.95 1.34 -23.91
N ASP A 45 11.36 1.60 -25.15
CA ASP A 45 11.42 0.58 -26.21
C ASP A 45 12.58 -0.41 -25.97
N PHE A 46 12.56 -1.55 -26.68
CA PHE A 46 13.55 -2.61 -26.50
C PHE A 46 14.98 -2.16 -26.82
N GLU A 47 15.17 -1.41 -27.91
CA GLU A 47 16.48 -0.94 -28.35
C GLU A 47 17.10 0.01 -27.31
N THR A 48 16.32 0.95 -26.83
CA THR A 48 16.74 1.87 -25.76
C THR A 48 17.03 1.10 -24.47
N SER A 49 16.17 0.14 -24.09
CA SER A 49 16.34 -0.67 -22.89
C SER A 49 17.60 -1.52 -22.90
N ILE A 50 17.91 -2.19 -24.01
CA ILE A 50 19.13 -3.00 -24.10
C ILE A 50 20.39 -2.12 -24.07
N LYS A 51 20.38 -0.98 -24.78
CA LYS A 51 21.51 -0.03 -24.76
C LYS A 51 21.77 0.54 -23.37
N GLU A 52 20.73 0.94 -22.64
CA GLU A 52 20.87 1.46 -21.27
C GLU A 52 21.37 0.38 -20.29
N ARG A 53 20.89 -0.87 -20.40
CA ARG A 53 21.37 -1.96 -19.54
C ARG A 53 22.83 -2.32 -19.86
N VAL A 54 23.22 -2.36 -21.13
CA VAL A 54 24.61 -2.67 -21.53
C VAL A 54 25.58 -1.56 -21.12
N LYS A 55 25.17 -0.29 -21.10
CA LYS A 55 26.01 0.80 -20.59
C LYS A 55 26.46 0.56 -19.14
N LEU A 56 25.63 -0.07 -18.31
CA LEU A 56 25.99 -0.42 -16.94
C LEU A 56 27.08 -1.50 -16.86
N LEU A 57 27.23 -2.30 -17.91
CA LEU A 57 28.24 -3.36 -18.00
C LEU A 57 29.64 -2.82 -18.36
N LYS A 58 29.78 -1.52 -18.61
CA LYS A 58 31.06 -0.90 -18.96
C LYS A 58 32.14 -1.19 -17.92
N GLY A 59 33.28 -1.67 -18.37
CA GLY A 59 34.41 -2.04 -17.51
C GLY A 59 34.44 -3.51 -17.08
N ALA A 60 33.42 -4.31 -17.43
CA ALA A 60 33.47 -5.76 -17.25
C ALA A 60 34.48 -6.40 -18.19
N LYS A 61 35.12 -7.49 -17.75
CA LYS A 61 36.01 -8.28 -18.62
C LYS A 61 35.21 -9.28 -19.42
N ILE A 62 35.45 -9.34 -20.74
CA ILE A 62 34.73 -10.25 -21.63
C ILE A 62 34.89 -11.71 -21.23
N ASP A 63 36.10 -12.10 -20.79
CA ASP A 63 36.41 -13.47 -20.37
C ASP A 63 35.57 -13.92 -19.18
N GLU A 64 35.24 -13.00 -18.26
CA GLU A 64 34.41 -13.30 -17.10
C GLU A 64 32.94 -13.54 -17.50
N ILE A 65 32.47 -12.85 -18.54
CA ILE A 65 31.14 -13.03 -19.12
C ILE A 65 31.08 -14.34 -19.92
N SER A 66 32.08 -14.63 -20.75
CA SER A 66 32.13 -15.91 -21.48
C SER A 66 32.19 -17.10 -20.52
N ALA A 67 32.94 -16.99 -19.41
CA ALA A 67 32.99 -18.03 -18.38
C ALA A 67 31.68 -18.20 -17.59
N LEU A 68 30.76 -17.23 -17.67
CA LEU A 68 29.44 -17.33 -17.05
C LEU A 68 28.56 -18.36 -17.78
N ALA A 69 28.65 -18.43 -19.11
CA ALA A 69 27.83 -19.33 -19.95
C ALA A 69 27.95 -20.80 -19.52
N ASP A 70 29.13 -21.23 -19.08
CA ASP A 70 29.35 -22.59 -18.59
C ASP A 70 28.59 -22.91 -17.29
N LYS A 71 28.35 -21.88 -16.47
CA LYS A 71 27.70 -21.97 -15.15
C LYS A 71 26.20 -21.74 -15.20
N MET A 72 25.68 -21.18 -16.30
CA MET A 72 24.26 -20.91 -16.43
C MET A 72 23.47 -22.23 -16.45
N PRO A 73 22.42 -22.36 -15.63
CA PRO A 73 21.56 -23.53 -15.65
C PRO A 73 20.84 -23.62 -17.00
N LEU A 74 20.89 -24.79 -17.62
CA LEU A 74 20.06 -25.09 -18.78
C LEU A 74 18.63 -25.38 -18.31
N MET A 75 17.65 -25.01 -19.12
CA MET A 75 16.26 -25.36 -18.91
C MET A 75 16.12 -26.89 -18.78
N ASN A 76 15.25 -27.33 -17.87
CA ASN A 76 15.04 -28.76 -17.68
C ASN A 76 14.64 -29.43 -19.02
N GLY A 77 15.27 -30.56 -19.34
CA GLY A 77 15.06 -31.27 -20.59
C GLY A 77 15.73 -30.68 -21.83
N ALA A 78 16.36 -29.49 -21.79
CA ALA A 78 16.91 -28.83 -22.97
C ALA A 78 17.99 -29.65 -23.69
N GLU A 79 19.00 -30.14 -22.96
CA GLU A 79 20.09 -30.94 -23.55
C GLU A 79 19.55 -32.20 -24.25
N LYS A 80 18.60 -32.89 -23.61
CA LYS A 80 17.97 -34.08 -24.17
C LYS A 80 17.14 -33.73 -25.41
N ALA A 81 16.31 -32.68 -25.34
CA ALA A 81 15.46 -32.26 -26.44
C ALA A 81 16.28 -31.89 -27.68
N ILE A 82 17.29 -31.03 -27.53
CA ILE A 82 18.17 -30.60 -28.61
C ILE A 82 18.90 -31.79 -29.24
N LYS A 83 19.44 -32.69 -28.43
CA LYS A 83 20.10 -33.91 -28.91
C LYS A 83 19.16 -34.82 -29.70
N ASP A 84 17.93 -34.99 -29.22
CA ASP A 84 16.94 -35.84 -29.88
C ASP A 84 16.41 -35.22 -31.19
N LEU A 85 16.26 -33.89 -31.25
CA LEU A 85 15.94 -33.17 -32.48
C LEU A 85 17.08 -33.26 -33.49
N LYS A 86 18.33 -33.05 -33.06
CA LYS A 86 19.49 -33.14 -33.96
C LYS A 86 19.64 -34.53 -34.56
N LYS A 87 19.45 -35.59 -33.77
CA LYS A 87 19.44 -36.98 -34.26
C LYS A 87 18.36 -37.25 -35.32
N LYS A 88 17.26 -36.50 -35.29
CA LYS A 88 16.16 -36.60 -36.25
C LYS A 88 16.37 -35.75 -37.49
N GLY A 89 17.49 -35.03 -37.58
CA GLY A 89 17.87 -34.24 -38.76
C GLY A 89 17.25 -32.84 -38.78
N TYR A 90 16.72 -32.34 -37.67
CA TYR A 90 16.33 -30.94 -37.57
C TYR A 90 17.57 -30.05 -37.53
N LYS A 91 17.49 -28.94 -38.26
CA LYS A 91 18.37 -27.78 -38.08
C LYS A 91 17.91 -26.99 -36.87
N LEU A 92 18.85 -26.57 -36.03
CA LEU A 92 18.55 -25.92 -34.76
C LEU A 92 19.28 -24.59 -34.66
N ALA A 93 18.56 -23.51 -34.37
CA ALA A 93 19.13 -22.17 -34.25
C ALA A 93 18.69 -21.47 -32.97
N ILE A 94 19.59 -20.66 -32.40
CA ILE A 94 19.29 -19.69 -31.35
C ILE A 94 19.09 -18.33 -32.00
N ILE A 95 17.99 -17.65 -31.69
CA ILE A 95 17.73 -16.25 -32.06
C ILE A 95 17.37 -15.49 -30.79
N SER A 96 18.30 -14.71 -30.25
CA SER A 96 18.14 -14.08 -28.95
C SER A 96 18.53 -12.61 -28.92
N GLY A 97 17.89 -11.83 -28.04
CA GLY A 97 18.31 -10.46 -27.71
C GLY A 97 19.47 -10.40 -26.71
N SER A 98 19.98 -11.56 -26.28
CA SER A 98 21.15 -11.72 -25.42
C SER A 98 22.46 -11.43 -26.18
N PHE A 99 23.59 -11.95 -25.70
CA PHE A 99 24.93 -11.62 -26.18
C PHE A 99 25.68 -12.82 -26.77
N GLU A 100 26.54 -12.58 -27.76
CA GLU A 100 27.33 -13.63 -28.43
C GLU A 100 28.22 -14.42 -27.46
N GLU A 101 28.75 -13.75 -26.44
CA GLU A 101 29.59 -14.33 -25.39
C GLU A 101 28.85 -15.38 -24.57
N ILE A 102 27.52 -15.38 -24.59
CA ILE A 102 26.66 -16.37 -23.93
C ILE A 102 26.04 -17.34 -24.93
N ALA A 103 25.48 -16.82 -26.04
CA ALA A 103 24.79 -17.63 -27.03
C ALA A 103 25.72 -18.63 -27.73
N ASN A 104 26.95 -18.22 -28.09
CA ASN A 104 27.88 -19.08 -28.81
C ASN A 104 28.38 -20.25 -27.95
N PRO A 105 28.83 -20.07 -26.69
CA PRO A 105 29.18 -21.20 -25.84
C PRO A 105 28.01 -22.18 -25.62
N ILE A 106 26.78 -21.69 -25.45
CA ILE A 106 25.59 -22.55 -25.31
C ILE A 106 25.31 -23.33 -26.60
N LYS A 107 25.42 -22.67 -27.76
CA LYS A 107 25.30 -23.30 -29.09
C LYS A 107 26.31 -24.44 -29.24
N GLU A 108 27.58 -24.20 -28.93
CA GLU A 108 28.63 -25.22 -29.01
C GLU A 108 28.41 -26.36 -28.02
N LYS A 109 28.05 -26.05 -26.77
CA LYS A 109 27.76 -27.02 -25.69
C LYS A 109 26.61 -27.96 -26.06
N LEU A 110 25.55 -27.43 -26.67
CA LEU A 110 24.37 -28.21 -27.10
C LEU A 110 24.51 -28.78 -28.51
N GLY A 111 25.52 -28.34 -29.26
CA GLY A 111 25.72 -28.69 -30.66
C GLY A 111 24.60 -28.18 -31.57
N MET A 112 24.14 -26.95 -31.39
CA MET A 112 23.19 -26.31 -32.32
C MET A 112 23.90 -25.81 -33.59
N ASP A 113 23.18 -25.65 -34.70
CA ASP A 113 23.77 -25.27 -35.99
C ASP A 113 24.09 -23.77 -36.03
N TYR A 114 23.20 -22.92 -35.50
CA TYR A 114 23.30 -21.47 -35.58
C TYR A 114 23.04 -20.79 -34.24
N ALA A 115 23.65 -19.63 -34.02
CA ALA A 115 23.30 -18.70 -32.96
C ALA A 115 23.42 -17.27 -33.47
N PHE A 116 22.36 -16.49 -33.28
CA PHE A 116 22.29 -15.08 -33.60
C PHE A 116 21.87 -14.32 -32.36
N SER A 117 22.69 -13.34 -31.99
CA SER A 117 22.52 -12.52 -30.79
C SER A 117 23.11 -11.13 -31.01
N ASN A 118 23.02 -10.28 -29.99
CA ASN A 118 23.69 -8.99 -30.00
C ASN A 118 25.18 -9.14 -29.67
N VAL A 119 25.97 -8.17 -30.09
CA VAL A 119 27.42 -8.11 -29.91
C VAL A 119 27.74 -7.05 -28.87
N LEU A 120 28.43 -7.43 -27.81
CA LEU A 120 28.99 -6.49 -26.84
C LEU A 120 30.31 -5.94 -27.40
N HIS A 121 30.44 -4.62 -27.44
CA HIS A 121 31.69 -4.00 -27.88
C HIS A 121 32.72 -4.00 -26.75
N GLU A 122 33.96 -4.33 -27.11
CA GLU A 122 35.08 -4.33 -26.18
C GLU A 122 36.32 -3.63 -26.75
N GLU A 123 37.17 -3.16 -25.83
CA GLU A 123 38.52 -2.68 -26.10
C GLU A 123 39.47 -3.37 -25.10
N GLU A 124 40.50 -4.05 -25.60
CA GLU A 124 41.51 -4.75 -24.79
C GLU A 124 40.93 -5.76 -23.78
N GLY A 125 39.87 -6.49 -24.15
CA GLY A 125 39.23 -7.47 -23.26
C GLY A 125 38.21 -6.88 -22.28
N ILE A 126 37.90 -5.58 -22.40
CA ILE A 126 37.05 -4.82 -21.47
C ILE A 126 35.86 -4.23 -22.24
N LEU A 127 34.64 -4.43 -21.72
CA LEU A 127 33.43 -3.90 -22.33
C LEU A 127 33.39 -2.38 -22.33
N THR A 128 33.08 -1.78 -23.49
CA THR A 128 32.93 -0.33 -23.68
C THR A 128 31.59 0.20 -23.16
N GLY A 129 30.60 -0.69 -23.00
CA GLY A 129 29.22 -0.36 -22.69
C GLY A 129 28.35 -0.08 -23.92
N GLU A 130 28.84 -0.40 -25.12
CA GLU A 130 28.08 -0.31 -26.37
C GLU A 130 27.63 -1.70 -26.83
N VAL A 131 26.47 -1.76 -27.50
CA VAL A 131 25.89 -2.99 -28.05
C VAL A 131 25.42 -2.74 -29.49
N SER A 132 25.71 -3.68 -30.37
CA SER A 132 25.19 -3.71 -31.74
C SER A 132 24.66 -5.10 -32.08
N GLY A 133 24.17 -5.28 -33.30
CA GLY A 133 23.76 -6.59 -33.79
C GLY A 133 22.33 -6.61 -34.31
N PRO A 134 21.95 -7.74 -34.93
CA PRO A 134 20.72 -7.84 -35.71
C PRO A 134 19.44 -7.70 -34.87
N LEU A 135 19.50 -7.90 -33.55
CA LEU A 135 18.36 -7.79 -32.65
C LEU A 135 18.28 -6.43 -31.94
N VAL A 136 19.31 -5.57 -32.08
CA VAL A 136 19.24 -4.17 -31.63
C VAL A 136 18.47 -3.33 -32.66
N GLU A 137 18.82 -3.48 -33.94
CA GLU A 137 18.26 -2.65 -35.03
C GLU A 137 17.09 -3.33 -35.77
N GLY A 138 17.02 -4.66 -35.71
CA GLY A 138 16.01 -5.47 -36.38
C GLY A 138 15.17 -6.30 -35.41
N SER A 139 14.50 -7.31 -35.95
CA SER A 139 13.65 -8.22 -35.18
C SER A 139 14.07 -9.68 -35.32
N LYS A 140 13.60 -10.53 -34.42
CA LYS A 140 13.81 -11.99 -34.52
C LYS A 140 13.23 -12.59 -35.81
N TYR A 141 12.22 -11.95 -36.41
CA TYR A 141 11.69 -12.34 -37.71
C TYR A 141 12.72 -12.13 -38.83
N ASP A 142 13.43 -11.01 -38.84
CA ASP A 142 14.41 -10.69 -39.87
C ASP A 142 15.56 -11.71 -39.86
N VAL A 143 16.01 -12.08 -38.66
CA VAL A 143 17.00 -13.14 -38.47
C VAL A 143 16.48 -14.51 -38.90
N LEU A 144 15.23 -14.85 -38.56
CA LEU A 144 14.62 -16.09 -39.03
C LEU A 144 14.60 -16.16 -40.57
N CYS A 145 14.27 -15.06 -41.25
CA CYS A 145 14.30 -14.98 -42.71
C CYS A 145 15.71 -15.20 -43.28
N GLN A 146 16.75 -14.67 -42.64
CA GLN A 146 18.14 -14.91 -43.05
C GLN A 146 18.50 -16.39 -43.01
N ILE A 147 18.19 -17.08 -41.89
CA ILE A 147 18.47 -18.53 -41.74
C ILE A 147 17.71 -19.35 -42.78
N ILE A 148 16.45 -18.99 -43.03
CA ILE A 148 15.61 -19.67 -44.02
C ILE A 148 16.17 -19.52 -45.44
N GLU A 149 16.66 -18.33 -45.78
CA GLU A 149 17.28 -18.06 -47.07
C GLU A 149 18.59 -18.84 -47.23
N GLU A 150 19.44 -18.86 -46.20
CA GLU A 150 20.70 -19.60 -46.17
C GLU A 150 20.50 -21.13 -46.32
N GLU A 151 19.48 -21.68 -45.66
CA GLU A 151 19.15 -23.12 -45.71
C GLU A 151 18.24 -23.51 -46.88
N GLY A 152 17.78 -22.54 -47.69
CA GLY A 152 16.85 -22.79 -48.80
C GLY A 152 15.51 -23.36 -48.36
N LEU A 153 15.03 -22.95 -47.18
CA LEU A 153 13.78 -23.40 -46.57
C LEU A 153 12.65 -22.39 -46.82
N THR A 154 11.47 -22.70 -46.28
CA THR A 154 10.35 -21.76 -46.21
C THR A 154 9.84 -21.65 -44.77
N LEU A 155 9.11 -20.58 -44.45
CA LEU A 155 8.46 -20.39 -43.13
C LEU A 155 7.53 -21.58 -42.77
N GLU A 156 6.94 -22.23 -43.77
CA GLU A 156 6.09 -23.42 -43.64
C GLU A 156 6.84 -24.68 -43.17
N GLU A 157 8.18 -24.63 -43.19
CA GLU A 157 9.08 -25.70 -42.73
C GLU A 157 9.77 -25.35 -41.41
N CYS A 158 9.34 -24.26 -40.74
CA CYS A 158 9.97 -23.75 -39.53
C CYS A 158 9.04 -23.87 -38.31
N ALA A 159 9.61 -24.25 -37.17
CA ALA A 159 8.99 -24.09 -35.86
C ALA A 159 9.80 -23.08 -35.03
N ALA A 160 9.11 -22.29 -34.20
CA ALA A 160 9.72 -21.28 -33.37
C ALA A 160 9.29 -21.47 -31.91
N VAL A 161 10.22 -21.30 -30.96
CA VAL A 161 10.00 -21.45 -29.52
C VAL A 161 10.44 -20.18 -28.80
N GLY A 162 9.56 -19.59 -27.98
CA GLY A 162 9.83 -18.34 -27.25
C GLY A 162 9.00 -18.20 -25.97
N ASP A 163 9.37 -17.25 -25.11
CA ASP A 163 8.68 -16.96 -23.85
C ASP A 163 8.09 -15.53 -23.79
N GLY A 164 8.65 -14.61 -24.56
CA GLY A 164 8.47 -13.18 -24.38
C GLY A 164 7.73 -12.44 -25.50
N ALA A 165 7.50 -11.14 -25.29
CA ALA A 165 6.87 -10.30 -26.31
C ALA A 165 7.79 -10.01 -27.51
N ASN A 166 9.10 -10.04 -27.30
CA ASN A 166 10.15 -9.95 -28.32
C ASN A 166 10.11 -11.13 -29.32
N ASP A 167 9.53 -12.27 -28.94
CA ASP A 167 9.41 -13.45 -29.81
C ASP A 167 8.19 -13.41 -30.73
N ILE A 168 7.24 -12.50 -30.51
CA ILE A 168 5.95 -12.48 -31.20
C ILE A 168 6.11 -12.47 -32.72
N SER A 169 7.08 -11.71 -33.25
CA SER A 169 7.31 -11.60 -34.69
C SER A 169 7.77 -12.92 -35.32
N MET A 170 8.73 -13.60 -34.67
CA MET A 170 9.23 -14.91 -35.08
C MET A 170 8.19 -16.01 -34.93
N ILE A 171 7.47 -16.03 -33.79
CA ILE A 171 6.42 -17.00 -33.47
C ILE A 171 5.26 -16.93 -34.46
N LYS A 172 4.81 -15.73 -34.86
CA LYS A 172 3.73 -15.55 -35.84
C LYS A 172 4.11 -16.00 -37.25
N ALA A 173 5.39 -15.91 -37.60
CA ALA A 173 5.85 -16.18 -38.95
C ALA A 173 6.10 -17.67 -39.21
N ALA A 174 6.58 -18.40 -38.20
CA ALA A 174 6.83 -19.82 -38.30
C ALA A 174 5.53 -20.62 -38.48
N LYS A 175 5.62 -21.80 -39.13
CA LYS A 175 4.48 -22.72 -39.28
C LYS A 175 3.89 -23.18 -37.96
N LEU A 176 4.77 -23.35 -36.98
CA LEU A 176 4.42 -23.81 -35.65
C LEU A 176 5.11 -22.90 -34.63
N GLY A 177 4.35 -21.96 -34.08
CA GLY A 177 4.77 -21.11 -32.98
C GLY A 177 4.48 -21.76 -31.63
N ILE A 178 5.50 -21.88 -30.78
CA ILE A 178 5.42 -22.54 -29.48
C ILE A 178 5.78 -21.55 -28.38
N ALA A 179 4.81 -21.27 -27.51
CA ALA A 179 5.01 -20.52 -26.28
C ALA A 179 5.55 -21.46 -25.19
N PHE A 180 6.78 -21.25 -24.74
CA PHE A 180 7.40 -22.03 -23.68
C PHE A 180 7.45 -21.21 -22.39
N ASN A 181 6.73 -21.67 -21.35
CA ASN A 181 6.56 -20.97 -20.07
C ASN A 181 6.31 -19.45 -20.23
N ALA A 182 5.54 -19.10 -21.27
CA ALA A 182 5.56 -17.77 -21.83
C ALA A 182 4.63 -16.78 -21.11
N LYS A 183 4.94 -15.49 -21.27
CA LYS A 183 4.06 -14.39 -20.83
C LYS A 183 2.73 -14.44 -21.59
N PRO A 184 1.62 -13.95 -21.00
CA PRO A 184 0.28 -14.05 -21.60
C PRO A 184 0.18 -13.50 -23.03
N ALA A 185 0.92 -12.44 -23.35
CA ALA A 185 0.94 -11.82 -24.68
C ALA A 185 1.40 -12.80 -25.76
N LEU A 186 2.40 -13.64 -25.49
CA LEU A 186 2.89 -14.63 -26.45
C LEU A 186 1.97 -15.86 -26.51
N VAL A 187 1.47 -16.33 -25.36
CA VAL A 187 0.53 -17.48 -25.27
C VAL A 187 -0.74 -17.25 -26.07
N GLU A 188 -1.24 -16.01 -26.13
CA GLU A 188 -2.40 -15.64 -26.92
C GLU A 188 -2.19 -15.85 -28.43
N ILE A 189 -0.94 -15.75 -28.89
CA ILE A 189 -0.55 -15.69 -30.29
C ILE A 189 0.01 -17.03 -30.79
N ALA A 190 0.72 -17.78 -29.94
CA ALA A 190 1.33 -19.05 -30.29
C ALA A 190 0.29 -20.15 -30.59
N ASP A 191 0.66 -21.09 -31.47
CA ASP A 191 -0.17 -22.25 -31.82
C ASP A 191 -0.26 -23.25 -30.67
N VAL A 192 0.84 -23.44 -29.94
CA VAL A 192 0.96 -24.39 -28.82
C VAL A 192 1.62 -23.69 -27.63
N SER A 193 1.26 -24.09 -26.42
CA SER A 193 1.86 -23.59 -25.18
C SER A 193 2.30 -24.75 -24.30
N ILE A 194 3.51 -24.67 -23.75
CA ILE A 194 4.09 -25.63 -22.80
C ILE A 194 4.31 -24.89 -21.47
N GLU A 195 3.69 -25.33 -20.37
CA GLU A 195 3.75 -24.64 -19.06
C GLU A 195 4.65 -25.34 -18.02
N ASN A 196 5.10 -26.59 -18.27
CA ASN A 196 5.76 -27.42 -17.23
C ASN A 196 7.28 -27.17 -17.06
N GLN A 197 7.85 -26.11 -17.66
CA GLN A 197 9.30 -25.83 -17.69
C GLN A 197 10.18 -27.03 -18.10
N ASP A 198 9.65 -27.97 -18.90
CA ASP A 198 10.42 -29.11 -19.44
C ASP A 198 10.44 -29.03 -20.97
N LEU A 199 11.61 -28.69 -21.52
CA LEU A 199 11.81 -28.56 -22.96
C LEU A 199 11.75 -29.93 -23.68
N GLY A 200 11.81 -31.04 -22.94
CA GLY A 200 11.61 -32.39 -23.45
C GLY A 200 10.21 -32.63 -24.05
N GLU A 201 9.20 -31.87 -23.62
CA GLU A 201 7.84 -31.94 -24.17
C GLU A 201 7.75 -31.45 -25.63
N LEU A 202 8.77 -30.72 -26.11
CA LEU A 202 8.84 -30.22 -27.48
C LEU A 202 8.93 -31.35 -28.51
N VAL A 203 9.67 -32.41 -28.20
CA VAL A 203 10.01 -33.47 -29.16
C VAL A 203 8.76 -34.21 -29.64
N PRO A 204 7.84 -34.69 -28.77
CA PRO A 204 6.60 -35.32 -29.19
C PRO A 204 5.66 -34.40 -30.01
N LEU A 205 5.71 -33.08 -29.79
CA LEU A 205 4.87 -32.11 -30.50
C LEU A 205 5.29 -31.97 -31.97
N LEU A 206 6.60 -31.99 -32.20
CA LEU A 206 7.19 -31.90 -33.54
C LEU A 206 7.04 -33.21 -34.35
N GLU A 207 6.97 -34.37 -33.68
CA GLU A 207 6.89 -35.69 -34.33
C GLU A 207 5.52 -36.07 -34.89
N LYS A 208 4.43 -35.64 -34.24
CA LYS A 208 3.09 -36.11 -34.61
C LYS A 208 2.61 -35.49 -35.93
N SER A 209 2.58 -36.30 -37.00
CA SER A 209 2.25 -35.89 -38.38
C SER A 209 0.81 -36.22 -38.84
N ASN A 210 -0.03 -36.89 -38.03
CA ASN A 210 -1.43 -37.13 -38.35
C ASN A 210 -2.36 -36.14 -37.64
N ALA A 211 -3.15 -35.39 -38.42
CA ALA A 211 -4.05 -34.34 -37.94
C ALA A 211 -5.08 -34.85 -36.91
N ASP A 212 -5.57 -36.08 -37.06
CA ASP A 212 -6.63 -36.65 -36.21
C ASP A 212 -6.15 -37.06 -34.80
N GLU A 213 -4.90 -37.48 -34.65
CA GLU A 213 -4.30 -37.81 -33.34
C GLU A 213 -3.78 -36.59 -32.61
N LYS A 214 -3.32 -35.56 -33.35
CA LYS A 214 -3.03 -34.23 -32.79
C LYS A 214 -4.30 -33.61 -32.20
N GLU A 215 -5.42 -33.62 -32.92
CA GLU A 215 -6.68 -33.07 -32.41
C GLU A 215 -7.21 -33.82 -31.17
N LYS A 216 -7.14 -35.15 -31.13
CA LYS A 216 -7.54 -35.93 -29.93
C LYS A 216 -6.62 -35.70 -28.73
N ALA A 217 -5.31 -35.63 -28.95
CA ALA A 217 -4.37 -35.35 -27.87
C ALA A 217 -4.52 -33.91 -27.35
N ILE A 218 -4.69 -32.93 -28.24
CA ILE A 218 -4.94 -31.53 -27.87
C ILE A 218 -6.27 -31.43 -27.12
N SER A 219 -7.33 -32.10 -27.56
CA SER A 219 -8.62 -32.13 -26.86
C SER A 219 -8.50 -32.73 -25.46
N SER A 220 -7.77 -33.84 -25.29
CA SER A 220 -7.56 -34.48 -24.00
C SER A 220 -6.69 -33.64 -23.05
N ILE A 221 -5.65 -32.98 -23.58
CA ILE A 221 -4.79 -32.05 -22.82
C ILE A 221 -5.59 -30.80 -22.42
N MET A 222 -6.43 -30.28 -23.32
CA MET A 222 -7.31 -29.14 -23.03
C MET A 222 -8.38 -29.48 -21.99
N GLU A 223 -8.92 -30.69 -22.00
CA GLU A 223 -9.86 -31.16 -20.96
C GLU A 223 -9.16 -31.28 -19.60
N GLY A 224 -7.99 -31.91 -19.52
CA GLY A 224 -7.23 -31.97 -18.27
C GLY A 224 -6.76 -30.60 -17.76
N SER A 225 -6.38 -29.68 -18.66
CA SER A 225 -6.03 -28.29 -18.30
C SER A 225 -7.25 -27.48 -17.86
N MET A 226 -8.42 -27.73 -18.45
CA MET A 226 -9.68 -27.09 -18.09
C MET A 226 -10.16 -27.55 -16.72
N ASP A 227 -10.09 -28.85 -16.43
CA ASP A 227 -10.47 -29.41 -15.12
C ASP A 227 -9.56 -28.88 -14.00
N ASN A 228 -8.24 -28.85 -14.22
CA ASN A 228 -7.30 -28.29 -13.25
C ASN A 228 -7.52 -26.77 -13.04
N ALA A 229 -7.83 -26.03 -14.11
CA ALA A 229 -8.17 -24.61 -13.99
C ALA A 229 -9.48 -24.36 -13.24
N ILE A 230 -10.47 -25.26 -13.37
CA ILE A 230 -11.72 -25.21 -12.61
C ILE A 230 -11.48 -25.53 -11.14
N GLU A 231 -10.70 -26.58 -10.82
CA GLU A 231 -10.35 -26.91 -9.43
C GLU A 231 -9.62 -25.77 -8.73
N LYS A 232 -8.59 -25.20 -9.38
CA LYS A 232 -7.88 -24.02 -8.86
C LYS A 232 -8.80 -22.83 -8.66
N LYS A 233 -9.74 -22.61 -9.58
CA LYS A 233 -10.74 -21.54 -9.45
C LYS A 233 -11.61 -21.76 -8.20
N ASP A 234 -12.11 -22.97 -7.99
CA ASP A 234 -12.96 -23.30 -6.83
C ASP A 234 -12.18 -23.13 -5.51
N GLU A 235 -10.89 -23.47 -5.49
CA GLU A 235 -10.00 -23.19 -4.35
C GLU A 235 -9.84 -21.68 -4.10
N TYR A 236 -9.55 -20.90 -5.12
CA TYR A 236 -9.41 -19.45 -4.98
C TYR A 236 -10.74 -18.79 -4.59
N GLU A 237 -11.89 -19.27 -5.05
CA GLU A 237 -13.20 -18.77 -4.65
C GLU A 237 -13.50 -19.06 -3.17
N LYS A 238 -13.10 -20.24 -2.65
CA LYS A 238 -13.19 -20.53 -1.20
C LYS A 238 -12.29 -19.60 -0.38
N VAL A 239 -11.05 -19.38 -0.82
CA VAL A 239 -10.14 -18.43 -0.17
C VAL A 239 -10.71 -17.01 -0.19
N LEU A 240 -11.31 -16.60 -1.30
CA LEU A 240 -11.95 -15.29 -1.46
C LEU A 240 -13.12 -15.11 -0.48
N SER A 241 -13.95 -16.15 -0.30
CA SER A 241 -15.04 -16.15 0.68
C SER A 241 -14.52 -15.94 2.11
N ASN A 242 -13.47 -16.66 2.50
CA ASN A 242 -12.85 -16.53 3.82
C ASN A 242 -12.27 -15.13 4.06
N ILE A 243 -11.51 -14.59 3.08
CA ILE A 243 -10.94 -13.23 3.17
C ILE A 243 -12.06 -12.18 3.25
N SER A 244 -13.15 -12.36 2.50
CA SER A 244 -14.31 -11.45 2.56
C SER A 244 -14.95 -11.45 3.94
N GLU A 245 -15.18 -12.62 4.54
CA GLU A 245 -15.73 -12.71 5.90
C GLU A 245 -14.83 -12.06 6.96
N GLU A 246 -13.51 -12.30 6.89
CA GLU A 246 -12.55 -11.67 7.80
C GLU A 246 -12.52 -10.16 7.67
N ARG A 247 -12.48 -9.66 6.42
CA ARG A 247 -12.55 -8.22 6.11
C ARG A 247 -13.83 -7.59 6.65
N ASP A 248 -14.96 -8.26 6.46
CA ASP A 248 -16.25 -7.73 6.91
C ASP A 248 -16.36 -7.73 8.44
N LYS A 249 -15.82 -8.75 9.12
CA LYS A 249 -15.67 -8.77 10.59
C LYS A 249 -14.80 -7.61 11.09
N LEU A 250 -13.67 -7.33 10.44
CA LEU A 250 -12.79 -6.21 10.80
C LEU A 250 -13.46 -4.85 10.56
N ASN A 251 -14.16 -4.69 9.44
CA ASN A 251 -14.92 -3.49 9.14
C ASN A 251 -16.05 -3.25 10.16
N GLN A 252 -16.74 -4.30 10.59
CA GLN A 252 -17.74 -4.19 11.66
C GLN A 252 -17.11 -3.77 12.99
N LYS A 253 -15.95 -4.34 13.36
CA LYS A 253 -15.21 -3.92 14.56
C LYS A 253 -14.77 -2.46 14.48
N ALA A 254 -14.26 -2.02 13.33
CA ALA A 254 -13.89 -0.63 13.08
C ALA A 254 -15.12 0.29 13.21
N LYS A 255 -16.26 -0.09 12.62
CA LYS A 255 -17.51 0.67 12.74
C LYS A 255 -17.94 0.87 14.20
N LYS A 256 -17.91 -0.21 15.01
CA LYS A 256 -18.22 -0.13 16.45
C LYS A 256 -17.28 0.82 17.20
N GLN A 257 -15.97 0.77 16.92
CA GLN A 257 -15.01 1.68 17.57
C GLN A 257 -15.21 3.14 17.14
N ARG A 258 -15.62 3.37 15.89
CA ARG A 258 -15.99 4.71 15.43
C ARG A 258 -17.23 5.23 16.14
N GLU A 259 -18.27 4.42 16.28
CA GLU A 259 -19.50 4.78 17.00
C GLU A 259 -19.18 5.15 18.46
N ILE A 260 -18.40 4.31 19.16
CA ILE A 260 -17.95 4.59 20.53
C ILE A 260 -17.16 5.91 20.60
N ARG A 261 -16.22 6.14 19.67
CA ARG A 261 -15.43 7.38 19.61
C ARG A 261 -16.33 8.60 19.39
N ASP A 262 -17.29 8.50 18.48
CA ASP A 262 -18.19 9.61 18.14
C ASP A 262 -19.12 9.94 19.32
N GLU A 263 -19.61 8.93 20.04
CA GLU A 263 -20.36 9.08 21.30
C GLU A 263 -19.52 9.72 22.41
N LEU A 264 -18.29 9.25 22.62
CA LEU A 264 -17.37 9.82 23.62
C LEU A 264 -17.02 11.28 23.29
N ASN A 265 -16.79 11.61 22.02
CA ASN A 265 -16.53 12.99 21.60
C ASN A 265 -17.76 13.90 21.78
N ALA A 266 -18.97 13.38 21.57
CA ALA A 266 -20.19 14.11 21.85
C ALA A 266 -20.32 14.41 23.35
N SER A 267 -20.11 13.40 24.21
CA SER A 267 -20.11 13.56 25.67
C SER A 267 -19.00 14.49 26.16
N LEU A 268 -17.81 14.45 25.55
CA LEU A 268 -16.70 15.36 25.83
C LEU A 268 -17.11 16.81 25.59
N LYS A 269 -17.74 17.10 24.44
CA LYS A 269 -18.21 18.44 24.09
C LYS A 269 -19.29 18.94 25.05
N GLU A 270 -20.20 18.07 25.46
CA GLU A 270 -21.24 18.40 26.44
C GLU A 270 -20.63 18.73 27.81
N ASN A 271 -19.75 17.88 28.33
CA ASN A 271 -19.07 18.11 29.61
C ASN A 271 -18.19 19.37 29.59
N LEU A 272 -17.51 19.64 28.48
CA LEU A 272 -16.71 20.84 28.31
C LEU A 272 -17.58 22.11 28.33
N ASN A 273 -18.74 22.09 27.65
CA ASN A 273 -19.67 23.21 27.68
C ASN A 273 -20.18 23.48 29.11
N VAL A 274 -20.55 22.43 29.84
CA VAL A 274 -20.98 22.54 31.24
C VAL A 274 -19.84 23.10 32.12
N ALA A 275 -18.59 22.66 31.92
CA ALA A 275 -17.43 23.21 32.63
C ALA A 275 -17.21 24.70 32.33
N ILE A 276 -17.41 25.12 31.07
CA ILE A 276 -17.33 26.53 30.66
C ILE A 276 -18.44 27.35 31.32
N GLU A 277 -19.67 26.85 31.37
CA GLU A 277 -20.76 27.53 32.07
C GLU A 277 -20.46 27.76 33.56
N PHE A 278 -19.89 26.76 34.24
CA PHE A 278 -19.48 26.91 35.63
C PHE A 278 -18.33 27.90 35.80
N ARG A 279 -17.36 27.91 34.87
CA ARG A 279 -16.29 28.91 34.83
C ARG A 279 -16.86 30.33 34.70
N ASP A 280 -17.82 30.52 33.81
CA ASP A 280 -18.41 31.83 33.54
C ASP A 280 -19.30 32.30 34.71
N LYS A 281 -20.06 31.39 35.34
CA LYS A 281 -20.80 31.65 36.59
C LYS A 281 -19.86 32.07 37.72
N ARG A 282 -18.75 31.33 37.92
CA ARG A 282 -17.71 31.66 38.90
C ARG A 282 -17.08 33.03 38.62
N ASN A 283 -16.80 33.36 37.36
CA ASN A 283 -16.21 34.64 36.99
C ASN A 283 -17.16 35.82 37.34
N LYS A 284 -18.46 35.69 37.05
CA LYS A 284 -19.47 36.69 37.44
C LYS A 284 -19.51 36.91 38.95
N ILE A 285 -19.49 35.82 39.73
CA ILE A 285 -19.49 35.90 41.19
C ILE A 285 -18.20 36.56 41.70
N ASN A 286 -17.04 36.23 41.10
CA ASN A 286 -15.78 36.86 41.46
C ASN A 286 -15.78 38.37 41.19
N GLU A 287 -16.41 38.84 40.11
CA GLU A 287 -16.60 40.27 39.86
C GLU A 287 -17.47 40.93 40.94
N GLU A 288 -18.54 40.26 41.39
CA GLU A 288 -19.38 40.74 42.48
C GLU A 288 -18.63 40.74 43.83
N VAL A 289 -17.84 39.72 44.11
CA VAL A 289 -16.95 39.65 45.28
C VAL A 289 -15.98 40.84 45.26
N GLU A 290 -15.38 41.16 44.11
CA GLU A 290 -14.45 42.29 43.99
C GLU A 290 -15.15 43.64 44.22
N LYS A 291 -16.36 43.83 43.68
CA LYS A 291 -17.18 45.03 43.93
C LYS A 291 -17.50 45.18 45.42
N ASN A 292 -17.96 44.11 46.08
CA ASN A 292 -18.29 44.15 47.51
C ASN A 292 -17.04 44.35 48.37
N LYS A 293 -15.89 43.77 47.99
CA LYS A 293 -14.59 44.05 48.66
C LYS A 293 -14.22 45.53 48.58
N LYS A 294 -14.34 46.16 47.40
CA LYS A 294 -14.08 47.60 47.23
C LYS A 294 -15.00 48.46 48.10
N LEU A 295 -16.30 48.14 48.14
CA LEU A 295 -17.27 48.86 48.98
C LEU A 295 -16.97 48.70 50.48
N ARG A 296 -16.66 47.48 50.92
CA ARG A 296 -16.22 47.19 52.29
C ARG A 296 -14.93 47.92 52.65
N ASP A 297 -13.94 47.91 51.76
CA ASP A 297 -12.65 48.52 52.00
C ASP A 297 -12.77 50.05 52.02
N ASN A 298 -13.64 50.64 51.20
CA ASN A 298 -14.00 52.06 51.27
C ASN A 298 -14.67 52.39 52.60
N ALA A 299 -15.67 51.62 53.04
CA ALA A 299 -16.34 51.82 54.33
C ALA A 299 -15.34 51.71 55.50
N ASN A 300 -14.43 50.73 55.47
CA ASN A 300 -13.38 50.56 56.47
C ASN A 300 -12.33 51.69 56.43
N ASN A 301 -12.01 52.22 55.25
CA ASN A 301 -11.09 53.34 55.11
C ASN A 301 -11.71 54.64 55.62
N GLU A 302 -12.99 54.89 55.35
CA GLU A 302 -13.72 56.02 55.93
C GLU A 302 -13.86 55.87 57.46
N LEU A 303 -14.16 54.66 57.94
CA LEU A 303 -14.15 54.36 59.38
C LEU A 303 -12.78 54.63 60.01
N LYS A 304 -11.68 54.21 59.38
CA LYS A 304 -10.32 54.52 59.85
C LYS A 304 -10.01 56.02 59.84
N LYS A 305 -10.47 56.75 58.82
CA LYS A 305 -10.31 58.22 58.76
C LYS A 305 -11.08 58.90 59.88
N MET A 306 -12.32 58.50 60.13
CA MET A 306 -13.13 58.99 61.25
C MET A 306 -12.46 58.67 62.59
N GLU A 307 -12.01 57.43 62.81
CA GLU A 307 -11.26 57.07 64.03
C GLU A 307 -9.97 57.89 64.23
N TRP A 308 -9.35 58.33 63.13
CA TRP A 308 -8.16 59.18 63.14
C TRP A 308 -8.49 60.65 63.43
N THR A 309 -9.60 61.18 62.90
CA THR A 309 -10.05 62.56 63.10
C THR A 309 -10.76 62.79 64.44
N SER A 310 -11.42 61.77 65.02
CA SER A 310 -12.07 61.86 66.35
C SER A 310 -11.09 61.95 67.52
N GLY A 311 -9.78 62.13 67.27
CA GLY A 311 -8.77 62.23 68.33
C GLY A 311 -8.59 60.94 69.15
N ARG A 312 -9.17 59.81 68.73
CA ARG A 312 -9.19 58.53 69.48
C ARG A 312 -7.79 58.01 69.79
N LYS A 313 -6.81 58.27 68.91
CA LYS A 313 -5.39 57.93 69.11
C LYS A 313 -4.72 58.80 70.17
N GLU A 314 -5.06 60.09 70.22
CA GLU A 314 -4.59 61.02 71.26
C GLU A 314 -5.24 60.72 72.59
N ARG A 315 -6.55 60.43 72.59
CA ARG A 315 -7.29 59.90 73.73
C ARG A 315 -6.65 58.64 74.30
N PHE A 316 -6.35 57.64 73.46
CA PHE A 316 -5.71 56.38 73.89
C PHE A 316 -4.27 56.56 74.41
N LYS A 317 -3.51 57.52 73.86
CA LYS A 317 -2.19 57.89 74.39
C LYS A 317 -2.32 58.55 75.76
N ILE A 318 -3.23 59.52 75.90
CA ILE A 318 -3.51 60.21 77.16
C ILE A 318 -4.02 59.22 78.22
N GLU A 319 -4.93 58.31 77.89
CA GLU A 319 -5.42 57.26 78.80
C GLU A 319 -4.31 56.31 79.27
N ASN A 320 -3.41 55.89 78.37
CA ASN A 320 -2.28 55.05 78.76
C ASN A 320 -1.24 55.80 79.59
N GLU A 321 -1.04 57.09 79.34
CA GLU A 321 -0.17 57.95 80.16
C GLU A 321 -0.76 58.17 81.55
N ILE A 322 -2.07 58.43 81.66
CA ILE A 322 -2.78 58.50 82.95
C ILE A 322 -2.63 57.18 83.70
N LYS A 323 -2.88 56.02 83.06
CA LYS A 323 -2.70 54.70 83.69
C LYS A 323 -1.27 54.45 84.17
N LYS A 324 -0.27 54.91 83.42
CA LYS A 324 1.14 54.80 83.83
C LYS A 324 1.44 55.67 85.04
N ILE A 325 0.94 56.92 85.05
CA ILE A 325 1.14 57.84 86.18
C ILE A 325 0.42 57.32 87.43
N ASP A 326 -0.84 56.90 87.30
CA ASP A 326 -1.63 56.32 88.41
C ASP A 326 -0.91 55.09 89.00
N LYS A 327 -0.44 54.17 88.15
CA LYS A 327 0.32 53.00 88.59
C LYS A 327 1.64 53.36 89.28
N ILE A 328 2.31 54.44 88.85
CA ILE A 328 3.55 54.92 89.49
C ILE A 328 3.24 55.49 90.88
N ILE A 329 2.16 56.24 91.04
CA ILE A 329 1.69 56.78 92.33
C ILE A 329 1.31 55.62 93.27
N GLU A 330 0.59 54.61 92.79
CA GLU A 330 0.13 53.48 93.61
C GLU A 330 1.25 52.55 94.08
N THR A 331 2.31 52.36 93.28
CA THR A 331 3.30 51.30 93.52
C THR A 331 4.64 51.78 94.08
N ARG A 332 4.91 53.09 94.11
CA ARG A 332 6.21 53.64 94.53
C ARG A 332 6.07 54.62 95.69
N VAL A 333 6.94 54.51 96.69
CA VAL A 333 7.07 55.50 97.77
C VAL A 333 7.85 56.71 97.22
N LEU A 334 7.16 57.84 97.07
CA LEU A 334 7.69 59.06 96.44
C LEU A 334 7.81 60.20 97.47
N ASP A 335 8.64 61.19 97.18
CA ASP A 335 8.70 62.44 97.95
C ASP A 335 7.44 63.28 97.67
N ILE A 336 6.87 63.92 98.69
CA ILE A 336 5.59 64.66 98.68
C ILE A 336 5.56 65.68 97.53
N LYS A 337 6.69 66.31 97.20
CA LYS A 337 6.76 67.26 96.08
C LYS A 337 6.61 66.58 94.71
N LYS A 338 7.18 65.39 94.52
CA LYS A 338 7.12 64.62 93.26
C LYS A 338 5.77 63.95 93.07
N GLU A 339 5.18 63.45 94.15
CA GLU A 339 3.83 62.87 94.13
C GLU A 339 2.78 63.93 93.77
N ASN A 340 2.82 65.10 94.41
CA ASN A 340 1.93 66.22 94.08
C ASN A 340 2.08 66.71 92.64
N GLN A 341 3.29 66.62 92.06
CA GLN A 341 3.50 66.97 90.66
C GLN A 341 2.86 65.94 89.72
N LEU A 342 3.06 64.64 89.97
CA LEU A 342 2.44 63.57 89.19
C LEU A 342 0.91 63.61 89.27
N VAL A 343 0.34 63.93 90.43
CA VAL A 343 -1.11 64.11 90.61
C VAL A 343 -1.62 65.33 89.82
N LYS A 344 -0.88 66.44 89.77
CA LYS A 344 -1.23 67.60 88.95
C LYS A 344 -1.18 67.26 87.46
N ASP A 345 -0.12 66.59 87.02
CA ASP A 345 0.07 66.18 85.62
C ASP A 345 -1.04 65.19 85.18
N ALA A 346 -1.39 64.23 86.03
CA ALA A 346 -2.51 63.31 85.80
C ALA A 346 -3.87 64.05 85.75
N ASN A 347 -4.10 65.03 86.61
CA ASN A 347 -5.33 65.82 86.60
C ASN A 347 -5.44 66.74 85.38
N GLU A 348 -4.33 67.31 84.90
CA GLU A 348 -4.30 68.06 83.64
C GLU A 348 -4.56 67.16 82.44
N LEU A 349 -3.98 65.96 82.41
CA LEU A 349 -4.25 64.95 81.38
C LEU A 349 -5.72 64.47 81.42
N ARG A 350 -6.30 64.26 82.60
CA ARG A 350 -7.73 63.92 82.77
C ARG A 350 -8.63 65.07 82.32
N LYS A 351 -8.24 66.33 82.55
CA LYS A 351 -8.98 67.52 82.07
C LYS A 351 -8.91 67.66 80.55
N LYS A 352 -7.77 67.36 79.93
CA LYS A 352 -7.61 67.26 78.46
C LYS A 352 -8.45 66.12 77.88
N LEU A 353 -8.52 64.97 78.59
CA LEU A 353 -9.35 63.84 78.22
C LEU A 353 -10.86 64.15 78.27
N MET A 354 -11.32 64.88 79.30
CA MET A 354 -12.71 65.30 79.44
C MET A 354 -13.13 66.34 78.39
N ALA A 355 -12.21 67.18 77.91
CA ALA A 355 -12.48 68.15 76.84
C ALA A 355 -12.62 67.50 75.46
N LEU A 356 -12.11 66.27 75.29
CA LEU A 356 -12.28 65.43 74.11
C LEU A 356 -13.57 64.59 74.25
N GLN A 357 -14.73 65.24 74.32
CA GLN A 357 -16.00 64.53 74.15
C GLN A 357 -16.18 64.22 72.66
N GLU A 358 -16.44 62.94 72.34
CA GLU A 358 -16.84 62.54 70.99
C GLU A 358 -18.22 63.16 70.71
N ASP A 359 -18.38 63.80 69.55
CA ASP A 359 -19.70 64.19 69.06
C ASP A 359 -20.55 62.93 68.90
N GLU A 360 -21.71 62.87 69.57
CA GLU A 360 -22.67 61.74 69.53
C GLU A 360 -23.01 61.33 68.08
N LYS A 361 -23.03 62.32 67.17
CA LYS A 361 -23.20 62.14 65.72
C LYS A 361 -22.08 61.34 65.05
N VAL A 362 -20.82 61.57 65.42
CA VAL A 362 -19.67 60.83 64.85
C VAL A 362 -19.68 59.37 65.32
N GLN A 363 -20.21 59.13 66.53
CA GLN A 363 -20.39 57.78 67.06
C GLN A 363 -21.51 57.02 66.34
N GLU A 364 -22.62 57.68 66.03
CA GLU A 364 -23.71 57.11 65.22
C GLU A 364 -23.25 56.82 63.78
N GLU A 365 -22.57 57.77 63.11
CA GLU A 365 -22.02 57.59 61.76
C GLU A 365 -20.99 56.45 61.70
N ALA A 366 -20.13 56.32 62.70
CA ALA A 366 -19.17 55.21 62.79
C ALA A 366 -19.85 53.85 63.02
N GLN A 367 -20.94 53.80 63.79
CA GLN A 367 -21.73 52.59 63.97
C GLN A 367 -22.48 52.19 62.69
N GLU A 368 -22.99 53.14 61.91
CA GLU A 368 -23.61 52.89 60.61
C GLU A 368 -22.59 52.35 59.60
N LEU A 369 -21.41 52.99 59.48
CA LEU A 369 -20.34 52.50 58.60
C LEU A 369 -19.84 51.11 59.00
N LYS A 370 -19.82 50.79 60.29
CA LYS A 370 -19.46 49.46 60.78
C LYS A 370 -20.50 48.41 60.38
N LYS A 371 -21.80 48.70 60.51
CA LYS A 371 -22.88 47.81 60.04
C LYS A 371 -22.79 47.59 58.54
N VAL A 372 -22.59 48.64 57.76
CA VAL A 372 -22.43 48.57 56.30
C VAL A 372 -21.21 47.72 55.91
N SER A 373 -20.08 47.87 56.62
CA SER A 373 -18.88 47.04 56.43
C SER A 373 -19.12 45.56 56.78
N GLU A 374 -19.80 45.27 57.89
CA GLU A 374 -20.17 43.91 58.32
C GLU A 374 -21.12 43.23 57.32
N GLU A 375 -22.10 43.96 56.77
CA GLU A 375 -23.00 43.48 55.72
C GLU A 375 -22.26 43.13 54.43
N TYR A 376 -21.36 44.01 53.96
CA TYR A 376 -20.55 43.72 52.78
C TYR A 376 -19.54 42.58 53.04
N HIS A 377 -19.04 42.45 54.27
CA HIS A 377 -18.18 41.33 54.65
C HIS A 377 -18.94 40.00 54.60
N ALA A 378 -20.15 39.94 55.15
CA ALA A 378 -21.01 38.76 55.08
C ALA A 378 -21.33 38.36 53.63
N LYS A 379 -21.70 39.33 52.79
CA LYS A 379 -21.92 39.12 51.34
C LYS A 379 -20.67 38.59 50.62
N VAL A 380 -19.49 39.09 50.97
CA VAL A 380 -18.22 38.60 50.39
C VAL A 380 -17.96 37.14 50.77
N VAL A 381 -18.24 36.75 52.01
CA VAL A 381 -18.05 35.37 52.47
C VAL A 381 -19.00 34.43 51.72
N GLU A 382 -20.28 34.76 51.66
CA GLU A 382 -21.30 33.96 50.95
C GLU A 382 -20.97 33.80 49.47
N LEU A 383 -20.65 34.90 48.77
CA LEU A 383 -20.28 34.85 47.35
C LEU A 383 -18.95 34.10 47.13
N SER A 384 -18.01 34.16 48.08
CA SER A 384 -16.75 33.40 47.97
C SER A 384 -16.97 31.89 48.12
N GLU A 385 -17.87 31.47 49.02
CA GLU A 385 -18.28 30.06 49.15
C GLU A 385 -18.97 29.56 47.87
N GLN A 386 -19.89 30.36 47.31
CA GLN A 386 -20.54 30.03 46.04
C GLN A 386 -19.53 29.93 44.88
N ALA A 387 -18.56 30.84 44.80
CA ALA A 387 -17.50 30.77 43.79
C ALA A 387 -16.64 29.51 43.93
N GLN A 388 -16.35 29.10 45.18
CA GLN A 388 -15.62 27.87 45.47
C GLN A 388 -16.41 26.62 45.04
N GLU A 389 -17.71 26.58 45.31
CA GLU A 389 -18.57 25.46 44.88
C GLU A 389 -18.61 25.32 43.34
N PHE A 390 -18.73 26.44 42.61
CA PHE A 390 -18.66 26.41 41.15
C PHE A 390 -17.28 26.03 40.62
N HIS A 391 -16.22 26.40 41.34
CA HIS A 391 -14.86 25.99 40.99
C HIS A 391 -14.66 24.47 41.15
N GLU A 392 -15.15 23.89 42.24
CA GLU A 392 -15.07 22.45 42.49
C GLU A 392 -15.88 21.64 41.47
N LYS A 393 -17.12 22.06 41.18
CA LYS A 393 -17.94 21.45 40.13
C LYS A 393 -17.24 21.53 38.77
N MET A 394 -16.66 22.67 38.44
CA MET A 394 -15.89 22.84 37.20
C MET A 394 -14.70 21.86 37.12
N LEU A 395 -13.94 21.69 38.20
CA LEU A 395 -12.83 20.73 38.26
C LEU A 395 -13.29 19.28 38.08
N GLU A 396 -14.45 18.91 38.64
CA GLU A 396 -15.03 17.58 38.45
C GLU A 396 -15.34 17.29 36.97
N TYR A 397 -15.95 18.25 36.26
CA TYR A 397 -16.23 18.11 34.83
C TYR A 397 -14.95 18.09 33.99
N PHE A 398 -13.91 18.84 34.36
CA PHE A 398 -12.62 18.75 33.67
C PHE A 398 -11.96 17.38 33.84
N ARG A 399 -11.97 16.79 35.03
CA ARG A 399 -11.47 15.42 35.26
C ARG A 399 -12.22 14.39 34.42
N LYS A 400 -13.57 14.47 34.41
CA LYS A 400 -14.40 13.61 33.55
C LYS A 400 -14.07 13.79 32.06
N THR A 401 -13.81 15.02 31.63
CA THR A 401 -13.44 15.34 30.25
C THR A 401 -12.09 14.70 29.87
N ASP A 402 -11.10 14.74 30.76
CA ASP A 402 -9.79 14.12 30.53
C ASP A 402 -9.87 12.58 30.45
N GLU A 403 -10.70 11.96 31.29
CA GLU A 403 -10.98 10.51 31.23
C GLU A 403 -11.66 10.13 29.91
N ILE A 404 -12.71 10.85 29.52
CA ILE A 404 -13.44 10.63 28.26
C ILE A 404 -12.50 10.82 27.07
N ARG A 405 -11.63 11.84 27.11
CA ARG A 405 -10.63 12.10 26.07
C ARG A 405 -9.69 10.91 25.91
N THR A 406 -9.16 10.40 27.02
CA THR A 406 -8.25 9.24 27.01
C THR A 406 -8.94 8.02 26.39
N ASN A 407 -10.19 7.74 26.79
CA ASN A 407 -10.97 6.65 26.23
C ASN A 407 -11.28 6.85 24.73
N ALA A 408 -11.56 8.08 24.30
CA ALA A 408 -11.81 8.40 22.90
C ALA A 408 -10.55 8.19 22.03
N ASP A 409 -9.37 8.58 22.55
CA ASP A 409 -8.08 8.37 21.89
C ASP A 409 -7.76 6.88 21.76
N GLU A 410 -8.04 6.07 22.79
CA GLU A 410 -7.89 4.61 22.73
C GLU A 410 -8.82 3.96 21.70
N SER A 411 -10.09 4.35 21.69
CA SER A 411 -11.06 3.88 20.67
C SER A 411 -10.64 4.31 19.27
N HIS A 412 -10.09 5.51 19.12
CA HIS A 412 -9.57 5.97 17.83
C HIS A 412 -8.36 5.14 17.39
N LYS A 413 -7.43 4.82 18.29
CA LYS A 413 -6.27 3.95 18.00
C LYS A 413 -6.73 2.56 17.52
N LYS A 414 -7.67 1.94 18.23
CA LYS A 414 -8.26 0.64 17.85
C LYS A 414 -8.99 0.71 16.50
N PHE A 415 -9.70 1.81 16.23
CA PHE A 415 -10.33 2.04 14.92
C PHE A 415 -9.31 2.06 13.78
N VAL A 416 -8.21 2.80 13.94
CA VAL A 416 -7.14 2.88 12.94
C VAL A 416 -6.51 1.51 12.71
N GLU A 417 -6.24 0.77 13.78
CA GLU A 417 -5.70 -0.60 13.69
C GLU A 417 -6.61 -1.54 12.90
N TYR A 418 -7.91 -1.62 13.26
CA TYR A 418 -8.86 -2.46 12.53
C TYR A 418 -9.05 -2.02 11.08
N LYS A 419 -9.01 -0.70 10.80
CA LYS A 419 -9.10 -0.18 9.45
C LYS A 419 -7.89 -0.60 8.62
N ASN A 420 -6.68 -0.51 9.17
CA ASN A 420 -5.45 -0.92 8.48
C ASN A 420 -5.45 -2.44 8.21
N GLN A 421 -5.85 -3.26 9.18
CA GLN A 421 -6.00 -4.71 8.99
C GLN A 421 -7.05 -5.04 7.91
N ALA A 422 -8.18 -4.32 7.89
CA ALA A 422 -9.20 -4.48 6.86
C ALA A 422 -8.69 -4.07 5.48
N SER A 423 -7.88 -3.02 5.39
CA SER A 423 -7.22 -2.59 4.15
C SER A 423 -6.24 -3.64 3.62
N GLN A 424 -5.42 -4.24 4.49
CA GLN A 424 -4.52 -5.34 4.12
C GLN A 424 -5.30 -6.54 3.56
N LYS A 425 -6.37 -6.95 4.26
CA LYS A 425 -7.25 -8.03 3.78
C LYS A 425 -7.96 -7.67 2.48
N HIS A 426 -8.28 -6.40 2.25
CA HIS A 426 -8.84 -5.95 0.99
C HIS A 426 -7.82 -6.00 -0.17
N GLU A 427 -6.55 -5.76 0.11
CA GLU A 427 -5.47 -5.89 -0.86
C GLU A 427 -5.21 -7.37 -1.21
N GLU A 428 -5.16 -8.26 -0.21
CA GLU A 428 -5.14 -9.72 -0.40
C GLU A 428 -6.32 -10.18 -1.27
N PHE A 429 -7.53 -9.71 -0.95
CA PHE A 429 -8.74 -9.99 -1.75
C PHE A 429 -8.58 -9.57 -3.21
N LYS A 430 -8.02 -8.39 -3.48
CA LYS A 430 -7.78 -7.91 -4.86
C LYS A 430 -6.79 -8.78 -5.61
N SER A 431 -5.71 -9.22 -4.94
CA SER A 431 -4.74 -10.13 -5.54
C SER A 431 -5.41 -11.43 -5.99
N VAL A 432 -6.14 -12.09 -5.07
CA VAL A 432 -6.85 -13.35 -5.36
C VAL A 432 -7.91 -13.15 -6.46
N LEU A 433 -8.64 -12.04 -6.44
CA LEU A 433 -9.62 -11.71 -7.48
C LEU A 433 -8.96 -11.49 -8.86
N GLY A 434 -7.76 -10.92 -8.88
CA GLY A 434 -6.93 -10.79 -10.08
C GLY A 434 -6.52 -12.15 -10.63
N ASP A 435 -6.15 -13.09 -9.78
CA ASP A 435 -5.80 -14.45 -10.17
C ASP A 435 -7.01 -15.24 -10.69
N ILE A 436 -8.19 -15.09 -10.06
CA ILE A 436 -9.45 -15.63 -10.59
C ILE A 436 -9.77 -15.04 -11.97
N HIS A 437 -9.54 -13.75 -12.20
CA HIS A 437 -9.73 -13.14 -13.52
C HIS A 437 -8.79 -13.73 -14.57
N LYS A 438 -7.51 -13.95 -14.23
CA LYS A 438 -6.55 -14.63 -15.10
C LYS A 438 -7.04 -16.04 -15.46
N ILE A 439 -7.53 -16.79 -14.47
CA ILE A 439 -8.08 -18.13 -14.69
C ILE A 439 -9.35 -18.09 -15.55
N ASN A 440 -10.28 -17.17 -15.30
CA ASN A 440 -11.48 -17.02 -16.13
C ASN A 440 -11.15 -16.61 -17.57
N LYS A 441 -10.13 -15.76 -17.77
CA LYS A 441 -9.62 -15.41 -19.10
C LYS A 441 -9.01 -16.63 -19.78
N LYS A 442 -8.20 -17.43 -19.07
CA LYS A 442 -7.66 -18.72 -19.56
C LYS A 442 -8.81 -19.68 -19.97
N LEU A 443 -9.80 -19.88 -19.11
CA LEU A 443 -10.98 -20.72 -19.38
C LEU A 443 -11.78 -20.22 -20.59
N GLY A 444 -11.95 -18.90 -20.74
CA GLY A 444 -12.59 -18.28 -21.90
C GLY A 444 -11.82 -18.54 -23.20
N GLY A 445 -10.50 -18.43 -23.16
CA GLY A 445 -9.61 -18.75 -24.29
C GLY A 445 -9.69 -20.22 -24.68
N ILE A 446 -9.63 -21.14 -23.71
CA ILE A 446 -9.77 -22.58 -23.93
C ILE A 446 -11.13 -22.91 -24.57
N LYS A 447 -12.23 -22.33 -24.07
CA LYS A 447 -13.58 -22.51 -24.64
C LYS A 447 -13.73 -21.93 -26.04
N SER A 448 -13.04 -20.83 -26.36
CA SER A 448 -13.04 -20.28 -27.72
C SER A 448 -12.27 -21.19 -28.67
N ARG A 449 -11.04 -21.59 -28.29
CA ARG A 449 -10.20 -22.49 -29.08
C ARG A 449 -10.88 -23.84 -29.33
N ARG A 450 -11.63 -24.38 -28.35
CA ARG A 450 -12.45 -25.59 -28.53
C ARG A 450 -13.52 -25.40 -29.61
N ARG A 451 -14.29 -24.31 -29.56
CA ARG A 451 -15.32 -24.00 -30.56
C ARG A 451 -14.72 -23.80 -31.95
N ASP A 452 -13.57 -23.12 -32.03
CA ASP A 452 -12.88 -22.90 -33.30
C ASP A 452 -12.36 -24.22 -33.89
N MET A 453 -11.79 -25.11 -33.05
CA MET A 453 -11.42 -26.46 -33.48
C MET A 453 -12.64 -27.26 -33.96
N GLU A 454 -13.71 -27.36 -33.16
CA GLU A 454 -14.94 -28.07 -33.55
C GLU A 454 -15.51 -27.53 -34.88
N SER A 455 -15.43 -26.21 -35.10
CA SER A 455 -15.84 -25.58 -36.36
C SER A 455 -14.92 -25.90 -37.55
N ARG A 456 -13.60 -26.02 -37.32
CA ARG A 456 -12.62 -26.41 -38.35
C ARG A 456 -12.76 -27.88 -38.70
N THR A 457 -12.90 -28.76 -37.70
CA THR A 457 -13.11 -30.20 -37.91
C THR A 457 -14.40 -30.48 -38.69
N SER A 458 -15.49 -29.77 -38.38
CA SER A 458 -16.75 -29.90 -39.12
C SER A 458 -16.65 -29.37 -40.56
N ARG A 459 -15.97 -28.24 -40.80
CA ARG A 459 -15.70 -27.74 -42.16
C ARG A 459 -14.83 -28.69 -42.96
N LYS A 460 -13.76 -29.21 -42.36
CA LYS A 460 -12.82 -30.13 -43.02
C LYS A 460 -13.48 -31.46 -43.38
N LYS A 461 -14.27 -32.04 -42.46
CA LYS A 461 -15.10 -33.22 -42.76
C LYS A 461 -16.10 -32.95 -43.88
N ASN A 462 -16.79 -31.81 -43.88
CA ASN A 462 -17.70 -31.46 -44.96
C ASN A 462 -16.99 -31.33 -46.31
N GLN A 463 -15.76 -30.80 -46.32
CA GLN A 463 -14.98 -30.64 -47.54
C GLN A 463 -14.46 -31.99 -48.07
N GLU A 464 -13.95 -32.86 -47.19
CA GLU A 464 -13.55 -34.23 -47.55
C GLU A 464 -14.74 -35.09 -48.02
N GLU A 465 -15.91 -34.95 -47.40
CA GLU A 465 -17.13 -35.61 -47.87
C GLU A 465 -17.56 -35.10 -49.25
N LYS A 466 -17.41 -33.79 -49.52
CA LYS A 466 -17.71 -33.20 -50.82
C LYS A 466 -16.75 -33.66 -51.91
N GLU A 467 -15.45 -33.69 -51.63
CA GLU A 467 -14.43 -34.20 -52.57
C GLU A 467 -14.66 -35.69 -52.88
N ARG A 468 -15.02 -36.50 -51.87
CA ARG A 468 -15.45 -37.88 -52.08
C ARG A 468 -16.70 -37.97 -52.93
N ALA A 469 -17.71 -37.12 -52.71
CA ALA A 469 -18.91 -37.07 -53.53
C ALA A 469 -18.58 -36.74 -55.00
N GLU A 470 -17.69 -35.78 -55.27
CA GLU A 470 -17.23 -35.46 -56.62
C GLU A 470 -16.44 -36.61 -57.28
N GLU A 471 -15.64 -37.34 -56.50
CA GLU A 471 -14.92 -38.53 -56.99
C GLU A 471 -15.85 -39.69 -57.34
N ILE A 472 -16.87 -39.90 -56.50
CA ILE A 472 -17.94 -40.87 -56.68
C ILE A 472 -18.75 -40.52 -57.93
N TYR A 473 -19.08 -39.25 -58.14
CA TYR A 473 -19.74 -38.75 -59.35
C TYR A 473 -18.90 -38.96 -60.61
N ARG A 474 -17.58 -38.78 -60.53
CA ARG A 474 -16.66 -39.06 -61.64
C ARG A 474 -16.62 -40.56 -61.98
N LYS A 475 -16.59 -41.44 -60.97
CA LYS A 475 -16.70 -42.90 -61.15
C LYS A 475 -18.05 -43.30 -61.78
N PHE A 476 -19.13 -42.59 -61.44
CA PHE A 476 -20.44 -42.78 -62.08
C PHE A 476 -20.40 -42.45 -63.57
N LYS A 477 -19.80 -41.31 -63.95
CA LYS A 477 -19.62 -40.91 -65.36
C LYS A 477 -18.79 -41.92 -66.18
N GLU A 478 -17.88 -42.64 -65.52
CA GLU A 478 -17.09 -43.73 -66.13
C GLU A 478 -17.86 -45.06 -66.27
N GLY A 479 -19.13 -45.14 -65.84
CA GLY A 479 -19.99 -46.31 -66.02
C GLY A 479 -19.85 -47.41 -64.96
N LYS A 480 -19.24 -47.12 -63.81
CA LYS A 480 -19.10 -48.07 -62.69
C LYS A 480 -20.37 -48.05 -61.80
N LYS A 481 -20.73 -49.21 -61.22
CA LYS A 481 -21.90 -49.34 -60.32
C LYS A 481 -21.61 -48.70 -58.96
N LEU A 482 -22.58 -47.97 -58.42
CA LEU A 482 -22.51 -47.34 -57.10
C LEU A 482 -23.25 -48.13 -56.03
N SER A 483 -22.80 -47.98 -54.78
CA SER A 483 -23.51 -48.47 -53.60
C SER A 483 -24.59 -47.49 -53.13
N THR A 484 -25.50 -47.96 -52.28
CA THR A 484 -26.57 -47.14 -51.67
C THR A 484 -26.01 -46.00 -50.81
N ASP A 485 -24.90 -46.22 -50.11
CA ASP A 485 -24.24 -45.21 -49.26
C ASP A 485 -23.57 -44.11 -50.08
N GLU A 486 -23.04 -44.46 -51.26
CA GLU A 486 -22.43 -43.51 -52.20
C GLU A 486 -23.48 -42.60 -52.86
N LEU A 487 -24.68 -43.11 -53.14
CA LEU A 487 -25.83 -42.34 -53.64
C LEU A 487 -26.36 -41.34 -52.61
N LEU A 488 -26.41 -41.73 -51.34
CA LEU A 488 -26.80 -40.84 -50.22
C LEU A 488 -25.78 -39.70 -50.03
N LEU A 489 -24.48 -39.97 -50.22
CA LEU A 489 -23.44 -38.96 -50.11
C LEU A 489 -23.52 -37.89 -51.22
N LEU A 490 -23.86 -38.31 -52.45
CA LEU A 490 -24.10 -37.41 -53.59
C LEU A 490 -25.30 -36.48 -53.34
N GLN A 491 -26.40 -37.04 -52.83
CA GLN A 491 -27.61 -36.29 -52.51
C GLN A 491 -27.38 -35.26 -51.38
N LYS A 492 -26.55 -35.61 -50.39
CA LYS A 492 -26.25 -34.73 -49.25
C LYS A 492 -25.46 -33.46 -49.67
N HIS A 493 -24.66 -33.53 -50.72
CA HIS A 493 -23.77 -32.45 -51.17
C HIS A 493 -24.19 -31.81 -52.51
N ASP A 494 -25.39 -32.11 -53.02
CA ASP A 494 -25.97 -31.60 -54.28
C ASP A 494 -25.03 -31.73 -55.50
N VAL A 495 -24.30 -32.84 -55.59
CA VAL A 495 -23.40 -33.14 -56.72
C VAL A 495 -24.16 -33.97 -57.75
N PHE A 496 -24.76 -33.32 -58.76
CA PHE A 496 -25.51 -33.95 -59.86
C PHE A 496 -25.08 -33.47 -61.25
#